data_AF-A0A1I5ANN9-F1
#
_entry.id   AF-A0A1I5ANN9-F1
#
_cell.length_a   1.000
_cell.length_b   1.000
_cell.length_c   1.000
_cell.angle_alpha   90.00
_cell.angle_beta   90.00
_cell.angle_gamma   90.00
#
_symmetry.space_group_name_H-M   'P 1'
#
loop_
_entity.id
_entity.type
_entity.pdbx_description
1 polymer ?
#
loop_
_entity_poly.entity_id
_entity_poly.type
_entity_poly.pdbx_seq_one_letter_code
_entity_poly.pdbx_strand_id
1 'polypeptide(L)'
;MGGLIREIDRVLAERRSHWPIGPSEWHIEQLGCWFIPRHGVSALRPARRGQAYSKRGTLFHRILPALIQGYPIHVVDSRTLHSASKDASKWKMGACLFKMLKLNPEFIFVDDDKRFTVASLEAPSAGDAIAVQIGQALRENCIAVVWPELTVPPDLRERIIKLIRERDVADELEAPEILIPGTWHEAGDHGTVNRARIYDGYGEERLIYDKIAPYADDDWGAENITAGDRICVLATEGALIGVAICLDFCDVCATPFNELDVDVMLVPSMGNDRTMQGHQITAAQVEVRFGTRSFVVQHPTHTAFKDERLGTILPLLKEPSSVSARELGQKTVWTAYKWGP
;
A
#
# COMPACT_ATOMS: atom_id res chain seq x y z
N MET A 1 -10.79 5.11 -33.09
CA MET A 1 -10.49 4.01 -32.15
C MET A 1 -10.93 4.32 -30.72
N GLY A 2 -10.50 5.45 -30.13
CA GLY A 2 -10.84 5.77 -28.73
C GLY A 2 -12.33 5.83 -28.37
N GLY A 3 -13.16 6.44 -29.23
CA GLY A 3 -14.61 6.49 -29.03
C GLY A 3 -15.28 5.11 -29.10
N LEU A 4 -14.79 4.21 -29.95
CA LEU A 4 -15.30 2.85 -30.08
C LEU A 4 -15.04 2.03 -28.81
N ILE A 5 -13.84 2.13 -28.24
CA ILE A 5 -13.49 1.44 -26.98
C ILE A 5 -14.34 1.95 -25.81
N ARG A 6 -14.61 3.26 -25.75
CA ARG A 6 -15.54 3.82 -24.75
C ARG A 6 -16.96 3.31 -24.92
N GLU A 7 -17.41 3.18 -26.15
CA GLU A 7 -18.74 2.64 -26.43
C GLU A 7 -18.82 1.16 -26.08
N ILE A 8 -17.79 0.37 -26.39
CA ILE A 8 -17.67 -1.03 -25.95
C ILE A 8 -17.67 -1.12 -24.42
N ASP A 9 -16.87 -0.29 -23.74
CA ASP A 9 -16.80 -0.24 -22.27
C ASP A 9 -18.17 0.09 -21.65
N ARG A 10 -18.92 1.03 -22.25
CA ARG A 10 -20.29 1.38 -21.84
C ARG A 10 -21.25 0.22 -22.07
N VAL A 11 -21.24 -0.41 -23.25
CA VAL A 11 -22.12 -1.54 -23.57
C VAL A 11 -21.83 -2.74 -22.66
N LEU A 12 -20.56 -3.03 -22.38
CA LEU A 12 -20.17 -4.04 -21.39
C LEU A 12 -20.67 -3.66 -20.00
N ALA A 13 -20.61 -2.37 -19.64
CA ALA A 13 -21.10 -1.91 -18.36
C ALA A 13 -22.62 -1.97 -18.21
N GLU A 14 -23.40 -1.89 -19.29
CA GLU A 14 -24.85 -2.06 -19.28
C GLU A 14 -25.27 -3.52 -19.09
N ARG A 15 -24.41 -4.46 -19.46
CA ARG A 15 -24.62 -5.90 -19.32
C ARG A 15 -24.12 -6.44 -17.97
N ARG A 16 -24.30 -5.68 -16.87
CA ARG A 16 -23.79 -6.03 -15.52
C ARG A 16 -24.13 -7.44 -15.05
N SER A 17 -25.29 -7.96 -15.44
CA SER A 17 -25.72 -9.33 -15.12
C SER A 17 -24.84 -10.43 -15.74
N HIS A 18 -23.95 -10.08 -16.67
CA HIS A 18 -23.00 -10.97 -17.34
C HIS A 18 -21.55 -10.62 -17.01
N TRP A 19 -21.31 -9.77 -16.01
CA TRP A 19 -19.94 -9.45 -15.61
C TRP A 19 -19.27 -10.68 -15.01
N PRO A 20 -17.96 -10.86 -15.25
CA PRO A 20 -17.19 -11.87 -14.54
C PRO A 20 -17.32 -11.63 -13.03
N ILE A 21 -17.80 -12.66 -12.32
CA ILE A 21 -18.36 -12.53 -10.98
C ILE A 21 -17.25 -12.41 -9.93
N GLY A 22 -16.07 -12.98 -10.20
CA GLY A 22 -14.92 -12.93 -9.31
C GLY A 22 -13.56 -12.91 -10.02
N PRO A 23 -12.46 -12.78 -9.25
CA PRO A 23 -11.09 -12.63 -9.77
C PRO A 23 -10.67 -13.65 -10.81
N SER A 24 -11.05 -14.92 -10.64
CA SER A 24 -10.68 -16.01 -11.55
C SER A 24 -11.17 -15.79 -12.99
N GLU A 25 -12.24 -15.03 -13.16
CA GLU A 25 -12.82 -14.71 -14.47
C GLU A 25 -12.33 -13.34 -15.00
N TRP A 26 -11.60 -12.57 -14.19
CA TRP A 26 -10.99 -11.30 -14.61
C TRP A 26 -9.70 -11.50 -15.36
N HIS A 27 -8.99 -12.60 -15.12
CA HIS A 27 -7.77 -12.90 -15.83
C HIS A 27 -8.11 -13.46 -17.21
N ILE A 28 -7.84 -12.67 -18.25
CA ILE A 28 -8.00 -13.08 -19.65
C ILE A 28 -6.63 -13.55 -20.14
N GLU A 29 -6.31 -14.81 -19.86
CA GLU A 29 -5.01 -15.42 -20.15
C GLU A 29 -4.62 -15.28 -21.64
N GLN A 30 -5.56 -15.43 -22.56
CA GLN A 30 -5.31 -15.32 -24.00
C GLN A 30 -4.87 -13.90 -24.42
N LEU A 31 -5.19 -12.90 -23.61
CA LEU A 31 -4.80 -11.51 -23.83
C LEU A 31 -3.67 -11.06 -22.88
N GLY A 32 -3.22 -11.93 -21.97
CA GLY A 32 -2.19 -11.62 -20.97
C GLY A 32 -2.56 -10.41 -20.11
N CYS A 33 -3.83 -10.28 -19.71
CA CYS A 33 -4.29 -9.12 -18.94
C CYS A 33 -5.38 -9.47 -17.92
N TRP A 34 -5.51 -8.60 -16.93
CA TRP A 34 -6.63 -8.55 -16.00
C TRP A 34 -7.64 -7.51 -16.50
N PHE A 35 -8.89 -7.95 -16.69
CA PHE A 35 -10.02 -7.12 -17.04
C PHE A 35 -10.94 -6.96 -15.82
N ILE A 36 -10.76 -5.85 -15.10
CA ILE A 36 -11.34 -5.65 -13.77
C ILE A 36 -12.54 -4.69 -13.87
N PRO A 37 -13.78 -5.14 -13.61
CA PRO A 37 -14.96 -4.29 -13.59
C PRO A 37 -14.98 -3.36 -12.38
N ARG A 38 -15.61 -2.19 -12.55
CA ARG A 38 -15.80 -1.18 -11.49
C ARG A 38 -17.28 -0.87 -11.29
N HIS A 39 -17.73 -0.82 -10.04
CA HIS A 39 -19.13 -0.50 -9.74
C HIS A 39 -19.51 0.97 -10.01
N GLY A 40 -18.52 1.86 -10.10
CA GLY A 40 -18.70 3.28 -10.47
C GLY A 40 -17.52 3.88 -11.22
N VAL A 41 -17.73 5.09 -11.76
CA VAL A 41 -16.66 5.91 -12.33
C VAL A 41 -15.83 6.46 -11.17
N SER A 42 -14.51 6.27 -11.21
CA SER A 42 -13.59 6.72 -10.14
C SER A 42 -13.89 8.15 -9.69
N ALA A 43 -14.20 8.32 -8.40
CA ALA A 43 -14.52 9.61 -7.79
C ALA A 43 -13.40 10.68 -7.93
N LEU A 44 -12.17 10.27 -8.25
CA LEU A 44 -10.99 11.12 -8.31
C LEU A 44 -10.65 11.67 -9.71
N ARG A 45 -11.54 11.58 -10.71
CA ARG A 45 -11.15 11.84 -12.10
C ARG A 45 -11.90 12.99 -12.78
N PRO A 46 -11.34 14.20 -12.82
CA PRO A 46 -11.61 15.12 -13.92
C PRO A 46 -11.15 14.49 -15.25
N ALA A 47 -11.74 14.92 -16.36
CA ALA A 47 -11.40 14.43 -17.70
C ALA A 47 -9.90 14.66 -18.00
N ARG A 48 -9.13 13.57 -18.13
CA ARG A 48 -7.67 13.63 -18.26
C ARG A 48 -7.22 13.79 -19.72
N ARG A 49 -6.24 14.67 -19.96
CA ARG A 49 -5.62 14.95 -21.27
C ARG A 49 -4.12 14.68 -21.18
N GLY A 50 -3.58 13.80 -22.03
CA GLY A 50 -2.14 13.54 -22.13
C GLY A 50 -1.65 12.20 -21.54
N GLN A 51 -2.37 11.60 -20.59
CA GLN A 51 -1.98 10.32 -19.98
C GLN A 51 -2.16 9.12 -20.93
N ALA A 52 -1.58 7.97 -20.55
CA ALA A 52 -1.68 6.71 -21.28
C ALA A 52 -3.13 6.34 -21.64
N TYR A 53 -3.31 5.73 -22.81
CA TYR A 53 -4.63 5.35 -23.31
C TYR A 53 -5.33 4.32 -22.40
N SER A 54 -4.56 3.43 -21.76
CA SER A 54 -5.02 2.47 -20.74
C SER A 54 -5.92 3.11 -19.69
N LYS A 55 -5.68 4.38 -19.38
CA LYS A 55 -6.42 5.12 -18.36
C LYS A 55 -7.56 6.00 -18.87
N ARG A 56 -7.49 6.43 -20.13
CA ARG A 56 -8.49 7.33 -20.76
C ARG A 56 -9.54 6.57 -21.58
N GLY A 57 -9.22 5.33 -21.95
CA GLY A 57 -10.01 4.49 -22.86
C GLY A 57 -11.24 3.87 -22.20
N THR A 58 -11.15 3.50 -20.91
CA THR A 58 -12.22 2.82 -20.16
C THR A 58 -12.62 3.62 -18.92
N LEU A 59 -13.93 3.71 -18.67
CA LEU A 59 -14.55 4.36 -17.51
C LEU A 59 -15.01 3.34 -16.48
N PHE A 60 -15.53 2.20 -16.94
CA PHE A 60 -16.17 1.19 -16.10
C PHE A 60 -15.32 -0.06 -15.88
N HIS A 61 -14.23 -0.23 -16.64
CA HIS A 61 -13.29 -1.32 -16.45
C HIS A 61 -11.85 -0.80 -16.34
N ARG A 62 -10.97 -1.62 -15.76
CA ARG A 62 -9.53 -1.42 -15.77
C ARG A 62 -8.86 -2.60 -16.42
N ILE A 63 -7.80 -2.29 -17.16
CA ILE A 63 -6.96 -3.29 -17.81
C ILE A 63 -5.58 -3.16 -17.18
N LEU A 64 -5.13 -4.24 -16.53
CA LEU A 64 -3.74 -4.38 -16.09
C LEU A 64 -3.08 -5.49 -16.90
N PRO A 65 -1.80 -5.39 -17.27
CA PRO A 65 -1.09 -6.52 -17.83
C PRO A 65 -1.01 -7.65 -16.79
N ALA A 66 -0.94 -8.91 -17.23
CA ALA A 66 -0.75 -10.04 -16.33
C ALA A 66 0.69 -10.10 -15.78
N LEU A 67 1.65 -9.46 -16.46
CA LEU A 67 3.07 -9.43 -16.14
C LEU A 67 3.63 -8.01 -16.28
N ILE A 68 4.48 -7.58 -15.35
CA ILE A 68 5.29 -6.37 -15.47
C ILE A 68 6.74 -6.74 -15.17
N GLN A 69 7.64 -6.51 -16.13
CA GLN A 69 9.07 -6.83 -16.00
C GLN A 69 9.33 -8.27 -15.51
N GLY A 70 8.49 -9.22 -15.91
CA GLY A 70 8.57 -10.63 -15.50
C GLY A 70 7.83 -10.99 -14.22
N TYR A 71 7.35 -10.01 -13.44
CA TYR A 71 6.59 -10.25 -12.22
C TYR A 71 5.08 -10.41 -12.53
N PRO A 72 4.45 -11.54 -12.19
CA PRO A 72 3.01 -11.71 -12.30
C PRO A 72 2.27 -10.71 -11.42
N ILE A 73 1.21 -10.12 -11.96
CA ILE A 73 0.25 -9.35 -11.17
C ILE A 73 -0.77 -10.33 -10.59
N HIS A 74 -0.91 -10.31 -9.28
CA HIS A 74 -1.94 -11.03 -8.54
C HIS A 74 -3.03 -10.04 -8.10
N VAL A 75 -4.23 -10.17 -8.66
CA VAL A 75 -5.38 -9.32 -8.33
C VAL A 75 -6.32 -10.05 -7.38
N VAL A 76 -6.61 -9.45 -6.23
CA VAL A 76 -7.64 -9.93 -5.30
C VAL A 76 -8.85 -9.01 -5.33
N ASP A 77 -10.03 -9.61 -5.40
CA ASP A 77 -11.29 -8.89 -5.23
C ASP A 77 -11.53 -8.62 -3.74
N SER A 78 -11.62 -7.35 -3.40
CA SER A 78 -11.89 -6.83 -2.07
C SER A 78 -13.17 -5.98 -2.05
N ARG A 79 -14.06 -6.15 -3.03
CA ARG A 79 -15.33 -5.41 -3.17
C ARG A 79 -16.44 -5.88 -2.25
N THR A 80 -16.20 -6.88 -1.40
CA THR A 80 -17.13 -7.28 -0.34
C THR A 80 -17.20 -6.28 0.83
N LEU A 81 -16.50 -5.15 0.72
CA LEU A 81 -16.25 -4.22 1.80
C LEU A 81 -17.09 -2.97 1.61
N HIS A 82 -18.01 -2.75 2.54
CA HIS A 82 -18.79 -1.52 2.61
C HIS A 82 -17.93 -0.45 3.26
N SER A 83 -17.60 0.60 2.53
CA SER A 83 -17.36 1.89 3.15
C SER A 83 -18.72 2.52 3.46
N ALA A 84 -18.91 2.97 4.71
CA ALA A 84 -20.08 3.70 5.20
C ALA A 84 -20.46 4.85 4.27
N SER A 85 -19.42 5.44 3.67
CA SER A 85 -19.54 6.58 2.78
C SER A 85 -19.44 6.16 1.32
N LYS A 86 -20.57 6.14 0.61
CA LYS A 86 -20.56 6.02 -0.86
C LYS A 86 -19.83 7.17 -1.58
N ASP A 87 -19.47 8.23 -0.83
CA ASP A 87 -18.76 9.40 -1.31
C ASP A 87 -17.27 9.32 -0.95
N ALA A 88 -16.46 8.92 -1.93
CA ALA A 88 -15.02 8.80 -1.75
C ALA A 88 -14.30 10.13 -1.46
N SER A 89 -14.94 11.29 -1.64
CA SER A 89 -14.36 12.57 -1.21
C SER A 89 -14.26 12.69 0.32
N LYS A 90 -15.03 11.88 1.05
CA LYS A 90 -15.05 11.83 2.51
C LYS A 90 -14.12 10.76 3.09
N TRP A 91 -13.55 9.91 2.26
CA TRP A 91 -12.62 8.88 2.71
C TRP A 91 -11.33 9.50 3.25
N LYS A 92 -10.74 8.82 4.22
CA LYS A 92 -9.44 9.18 4.77
C LYS A 92 -8.48 7.99 4.80
N MET A 93 -7.19 8.28 4.79
CA MET A 93 -6.10 7.35 4.96
C MET A 93 -5.46 7.56 6.32
N GLY A 94 -5.33 6.50 7.11
CA GLY A 94 -4.65 6.52 8.40
C GLY A 94 -3.16 6.20 8.25
N ALA A 95 -2.31 7.06 8.77
CA ALA A 95 -0.88 6.80 8.95
C ALA A 95 -0.57 6.54 10.42
N CYS A 96 0.09 5.42 10.68
CA CYS A 96 0.50 5.02 12.02
C CYS A 96 2.01 5.14 12.20
N LEU A 97 2.44 5.59 13.38
CA LEU A 97 3.85 5.68 13.77
C LEU A 97 4.01 5.25 15.22
N PHE A 98 5.22 4.85 15.61
CA PHE A 98 5.52 4.46 16.98
C PHE A 98 6.48 5.45 17.64
N LYS A 99 6.36 5.60 18.96
CA LYS A 99 7.35 6.31 19.77
C LYS A 99 8.42 5.33 20.23
N MET A 100 9.68 5.78 20.27
CA MET A 100 10.79 5.03 20.84
C MET A 100 10.91 3.60 20.30
N LEU A 101 10.62 3.42 19.01
CA LEU A 101 10.79 2.12 18.36
C LEU A 101 12.26 1.94 18.01
N LYS A 102 12.83 0.82 18.48
CA LYS A 102 14.19 0.41 18.20
C LYS A 102 14.17 -1.02 17.67
N LEU A 103 14.80 -1.22 16.53
CA LEU A 103 14.96 -2.54 15.93
C LEU A 103 16.21 -3.22 16.46
N ASN A 104 16.12 -4.53 16.66
CA ASN A 104 17.23 -5.38 17.08
C ASN A 104 17.54 -6.37 15.94
N PRO A 105 18.51 -6.04 15.07
CA PRO A 105 18.93 -6.93 13.98
C PRO A 105 19.84 -8.06 14.49
N GLU A 106 19.72 -9.21 13.85
CA GLU A 106 20.70 -10.29 13.85
C GLU A 106 21.50 -10.22 12.55
N PHE A 107 22.80 -10.53 12.62
CA PHE A 107 23.72 -10.45 11.48
C PHE A 107 24.31 -11.80 11.14
N ILE A 108 24.43 -12.08 9.85
CA ILE A 108 25.14 -13.23 9.30
C ILE A 108 26.13 -12.77 8.23
N PHE A 109 27.06 -13.63 7.86
CA PHE A 109 27.97 -13.42 6.74
C PHE A 109 27.76 -14.52 5.70
N VAL A 110 27.56 -14.13 4.44
CA VAL A 110 27.42 -15.04 3.30
C VAL A 110 28.44 -14.58 2.26
N ASP A 111 29.44 -15.40 1.97
CA ASP A 111 30.52 -15.07 1.02
C ASP A 111 31.18 -13.70 1.31
N ASP A 112 31.52 -13.46 2.59
CA ASP A 112 32.05 -12.20 3.13
C ASP A 112 31.09 -10.98 3.10
N ASP A 113 29.89 -11.12 2.55
CA ASP A 113 28.86 -10.10 2.62
C ASP A 113 28.12 -10.14 3.97
N LYS A 114 28.21 -9.05 4.73
CA LYS A 114 27.40 -8.85 5.94
C LYS A 114 25.93 -8.70 5.54
N ARG A 115 25.06 -9.50 6.17
CA ARG A 115 23.62 -9.41 5.98
C ARG A 115 22.86 -9.33 7.29
N PHE A 116 21.68 -8.71 7.29
CA PHE A 116 20.88 -8.52 8.49
C PHE A 116 19.46 -9.07 8.38
N THR A 117 18.93 -9.57 9.49
CA THR A 117 17.51 -9.88 9.68
C THR A 117 17.04 -9.21 10.97
N VAL A 118 15.97 -8.42 10.95
CA VAL A 118 15.35 -7.92 12.18
C VAL A 118 14.69 -9.08 12.93
N ALA A 119 15.20 -9.40 14.12
CA ALA A 119 14.72 -10.51 14.94
C ALA A 119 13.73 -10.07 16.03
N SER A 120 13.89 -8.85 16.54
CA SER A 120 12.98 -8.27 17.52
C SER A 120 12.94 -6.74 17.43
N LEU A 121 11.97 -6.14 18.13
CA LEU A 121 11.91 -4.71 18.33
C LEU A 121 11.63 -4.39 19.80
N GLU A 122 12.09 -3.22 20.23
CA GLU A 122 11.73 -2.58 21.48
C GLU A 122 10.80 -1.41 21.15
N ALA A 123 9.54 -1.47 21.61
CA ALA A 123 8.60 -0.37 21.51
C ALA A 123 7.64 -0.42 22.71
N PRO A 124 8.05 0.13 23.88
CA PRO A 124 7.34 -0.05 25.15
C PRO A 124 5.86 0.39 25.11
N SER A 125 5.54 1.38 24.27
CA SER A 125 4.18 1.93 24.13
C SER A 125 3.45 1.44 22.87
N ALA A 126 3.92 0.38 22.19
CA ALA A 126 3.32 -0.04 20.92
C ALA A 126 1.86 -0.50 21.07
N GLY A 127 1.55 -1.24 22.13
CA GLY A 127 0.17 -1.69 22.41
C GLY A 127 -0.80 -0.52 22.59
N ASP A 128 -0.43 0.46 23.41
CA ASP A 128 -1.24 1.67 23.63
C ASP A 128 -1.38 2.49 22.35
N ALA A 129 -0.29 2.62 21.58
CA ALA A 129 -0.30 3.32 20.30
C ALA A 129 -1.27 2.66 19.31
N ILE A 130 -1.25 1.32 19.20
CA ILE A 130 -2.15 0.54 18.34
C ILE A 130 -3.62 0.77 18.74
N ALA A 131 -3.94 0.71 20.03
CA ALA A 131 -5.31 0.94 20.50
C ALA A 131 -5.79 2.36 20.14
N VAL A 132 -4.94 3.37 20.33
CA VAL A 132 -5.24 4.75 19.94
C VAL A 132 -5.42 4.87 18.42
N GLN A 133 -4.51 4.31 17.63
CA GLN A 133 -4.53 4.37 16.17
C GLN A 133 -5.79 3.75 15.59
N ILE A 134 -6.17 2.54 16.03
CA ILE A 134 -7.40 1.89 15.61
C ILE A 134 -8.63 2.70 16.04
N GLY A 135 -8.69 3.14 17.29
CA GLY A 135 -9.80 3.97 17.77
C GLY A 135 -9.94 5.32 17.05
N GLN A 136 -8.84 5.89 16.53
CA GLN A 136 -8.90 7.07 15.68
C GLN A 136 -9.31 6.71 14.25
N ALA A 137 -8.78 5.62 13.67
CA ALA A 137 -9.14 5.16 12.33
C ALA A 137 -10.65 4.97 12.17
N LEU A 138 -11.29 4.36 13.18
CA LEU A 138 -12.75 4.18 13.25
C LEU A 138 -13.49 5.53 13.28
N ARG A 139 -13.11 6.43 14.21
CA ARG A 139 -13.73 7.76 14.34
C ARG A 139 -13.56 8.64 13.11
N GLU A 140 -12.45 8.44 12.41
CA GLU A 140 -12.12 9.21 11.22
C GLU A 140 -12.66 8.59 9.92
N ASN A 141 -13.33 7.42 10.01
CA ASN A 141 -13.86 6.67 8.87
C ASN A 141 -12.80 6.47 7.77
N CYS A 142 -11.64 5.96 8.19
CA CYS A 142 -10.54 5.72 7.27
C CYS A 142 -10.88 4.56 6.34
N ILE A 143 -10.62 4.71 5.03
CA ILE A 143 -10.74 3.63 4.06
C ILE A 143 -9.58 2.64 4.18
N ALA A 144 -8.40 3.13 4.55
CA ALA A 144 -7.24 2.31 4.76
C ALA A 144 -6.35 2.85 5.88
N VAL A 145 -5.63 1.95 6.55
CA VAL A 145 -4.64 2.30 7.58
C VAL A 145 -3.35 1.55 7.31
N VAL A 146 -2.23 2.28 7.34
CA VAL A 146 -0.90 1.76 7.01
C VAL A 146 0.06 2.05 8.16
N TRP A 147 0.73 0.99 8.62
CA TRP A 147 1.88 1.08 9.51
C TRP A 147 3.18 0.94 8.71
N PRO A 148 4.32 1.40 9.26
CA PRO A 148 5.59 1.39 8.53
C PRO A 148 6.22 0.00 8.41
N GLU A 149 7.19 -0.10 7.51
CA GLU A 149 7.99 -1.30 7.30
C GLU A 149 8.74 -1.71 8.59
N LEU A 150 8.86 -3.01 8.87
CA LEU A 150 9.58 -3.59 10.02
C LEU A 150 9.11 -3.10 11.40
N THR A 151 7.89 -2.60 11.54
CA THR A 151 7.41 -2.06 12.83
C THR A 151 6.37 -2.90 13.55
N VAL A 152 5.82 -3.94 12.91
CA VAL A 152 4.71 -4.71 13.47
C VAL A 152 5.00 -6.21 13.35
N PRO A 153 5.66 -6.81 14.37
CA PRO A 153 5.85 -8.25 14.48
C PRO A 153 4.51 -9.00 14.64
N PRO A 154 4.52 -10.34 14.48
CA PRO A 154 3.31 -11.15 14.53
C PRO A 154 2.44 -10.94 15.78
N ASP A 155 3.02 -10.79 16.96
CA ASP A 155 2.26 -10.60 18.21
C ASP A 155 1.53 -9.25 18.25
N LEU A 156 2.13 -8.18 17.74
CA LEU A 156 1.47 -6.88 17.61
C LEU A 156 0.40 -6.90 16.51
N ARG A 157 0.65 -7.61 15.42
CA ARG A 157 -0.33 -7.79 14.35
C ARG A 157 -1.58 -8.50 14.86
N GLU A 158 -1.43 -9.59 15.60
CA GLU A 158 -2.57 -10.29 16.21
C GLU A 158 -3.38 -9.37 17.14
N ARG A 159 -2.74 -8.44 17.86
CA ARG A 159 -3.46 -7.43 18.66
C ARG A 159 -4.27 -6.47 17.79
N ILE A 160 -3.71 -6.01 16.67
CA ILE A 160 -4.43 -5.16 15.70
C ILE A 160 -5.68 -5.90 15.19
N ILE A 161 -5.51 -7.14 14.74
CA ILE A 161 -6.61 -7.95 14.20
C ILE A 161 -7.66 -8.26 15.26
N LYS A 162 -7.23 -8.56 16.49
CA LYS A 162 -8.14 -8.74 17.63
C LYS A 162 -9.00 -7.50 17.88
N LEU A 163 -8.41 -6.31 17.89
CA LEU A 163 -9.17 -5.05 18.07
C LEU A 163 -10.21 -4.80 16.99
N ILE A 164 -10.00 -5.32 15.78
CA ILE A 164 -10.96 -5.21 14.67
C ILE A 164 -12.05 -6.28 14.78
N ARG A 165 -11.68 -7.52 15.12
CA ARG A 165 -12.62 -8.65 15.24
C ARG A 165 -13.53 -8.57 16.46
N GLU A 166 -13.07 -7.99 17.56
CA GLU A 166 -13.84 -7.88 18.81
C GLU A 166 -14.82 -6.69 18.82
N ARG A 167 -14.94 -5.97 17.70
CA ARG A 167 -15.92 -4.88 17.57
C ARG A 167 -17.34 -5.41 17.59
N ASP A 168 -18.24 -4.64 18.17
CA ASP A 168 -19.66 -4.98 18.14
C ASP A 168 -20.19 -4.77 16.71
N VAL A 169 -20.96 -5.72 16.20
CA VAL A 169 -21.65 -5.59 14.91
C VAL A 169 -22.66 -4.42 14.92
N ALA A 170 -23.12 -4.04 16.12
CA ALA A 170 -23.97 -2.87 16.33
C ALA A 170 -23.21 -1.53 16.42
N ASP A 171 -21.87 -1.53 16.38
CA ASP A 171 -21.11 -0.28 16.37
C ASP A 171 -21.46 0.58 15.14
N GLU A 172 -21.79 1.85 15.38
CA GLU A 172 -22.05 2.81 14.29
C GLU A 172 -20.78 3.21 13.53
N LEU A 173 -19.60 3.01 14.13
CA LEU A 173 -18.33 3.27 13.46
C LEU A 173 -17.99 2.10 12.55
N GLU A 174 -17.41 2.36 11.39
CA GLU A 174 -16.99 1.30 10.48
C GLU A 174 -15.47 1.07 10.54
N ALA A 175 -15.07 -0.19 10.41
CA ALA A 175 -13.67 -0.55 10.32
C ALA A 175 -13.08 -0.12 8.98
N PRO A 176 -11.77 0.22 8.94
CA PRO A 176 -11.11 0.47 7.68
C PRO A 176 -11.21 -0.73 6.74
N GLU A 177 -11.50 -0.48 5.46
CA GLU A 177 -11.56 -1.54 4.45
C GLU A 177 -10.21 -2.23 4.25
N ILE A 178 -9.10 -1.50 4.44
CA ILE A 178 -7.76 -2.03 4.21
C ILE A 178 -6.90 -1.75 5.44
N LEU A 179 -6.34 -2.79 6.01
CA LEU A 179 -5.38 -2.72 7.09
C LEU A 179 -4.06 -3.30 6.61
N ILE A 180 -3.01 -2.49 6.60
CA ILE A 180 -1.62 -2.93 6.36
C ILE A 180 -0.84 -2.74 7.66
N PRO A 181 -0.91 -3.70 8.60
CA PRO A 181 -0.19 -3.69 9.87
C PRO A 181 1.31 -3.90 9.65
N GLY A 182 1.95 -2.92 9.02
CA GLY A 182 3.39 -2.84 8.82
C GLY A 182 3.91 -4.01 8.03
N THR A 183 5.21 -4.24 8.17
CA THR A 183 5.84 -5.46 7.68
C THR A 183 6.72 -6.05 8.76
N TRP A 184 7.12 -7.30 8.57
CA TRP A 184 8.07 -7.96 9.44
C TRP A 184 8.89 -8.99 8.65
N HIS A 185 10.06 -9.33 9.17
CA HIS A 185 10.82 -10.47 8.69
C HIS A 185 10.18 -11.77 9.18
N GLU A 186 9.62 -12.54 8.26
CA GLU A 186 8.97 -13.81 8.55
C GLU A 186 9.70 -14.96 7.85
N ALA A 187 9.58 -16.16 8.40
CA ALA A 187 9.97 -17.36 7.67
C ALA A 187 9.04 -17.56 6.46
N GLY A 188 9.64 -17.70 5.28
CA GLY A 188 8.99 -18.12 4.04
C GLY A 188 9.53 -19.47 3.56
N ASP A 189 8.99 -19.96 2.45
CA ASP A 189 9.30 -21.31 1.92
C ASP A 189 10.76 -21.47 1.49
N HIS A 190 11.41 -20.37 1.11
CA HIS A 190 12.78 -20.35 0.56
C HIS A 190 13.77 -19.54 1.40
N GLY A 191 13.35 -19.14 2.61
CA GLY A 191 14.17 -18.32 3.51
C GLY A 191 13.34 -17.24 4.18
N THR A 192 14.02 -16.30 4.84
CA THR A 192 13.36 -15.14 5.44
C THR A 192 12.82 -14.21 4.35
N VAL A 193 11.64 -13.64 4.53
CA VAL A 193 11.05 -12.63 3.65
C VAL A 193 10.62 -11.41 4.47
N ASN A 194 10.64 -10.22 3.87
CA ASN A 194 10.01 -9.04 4.47
C ASN A 194 8.57 -8.95 3.97
N ARG A 195 7.62 -9.26 4.85
CA ARG A 195 6.24 -9.56 4.47
C ARG A 195 5.26 -8.51 4.96
N ALA A 196 4.45 -7.99 4.04
CA ALA A 196 3.20 -7.31 4.33
C ALA A 196 2.04 -8.31 4.26
N ARG A 197 1.24 -8.35 5.32
CA ARG A 197 -0.06 -9.05 5.34
C ARG A 197 -1.14 -7.99 5.33
N ILE A 198 -2.08 -8.11 4.39
CA ILE A 198 -3.15 -7.12 4.21
C ILE A 198 -4.46 -7.75 4.63
N TYR A 199 -5.17 -7.04 5.51
CA TYR A 199 -6.43 -7.48 6.09
C TYR A 199 -7.55 -6.53 5.69
N ASP A 200 -8.78 -7.01 5.82
CA ASP A 200 -9.96 -6.19 5.68
C ASP A 200 -10.53 -5.68 7.01
N GLY A 201 -11.65 -4.96 6.93
CA GLY A 201 -12.37 -4.44 8.10
C GLY A 201 -13.01 -5.49 9.01
N TYR A 202 -12.95 -6.77 8.66
CA TYR A 202 -13.36 -7.89 9.51
C TYR A 202 -12.14 -8.60 10.13
N GLY A 203 -10.93 -8.16 9.82
CA GLY A 203 -9.68 -8.79 10.26
C GLY A 203 -9.35 -10.06 9.48
N GLU A 204 -9.96 -10.29 8.33
CA GLU A 204 -9.64 -11.42 7.45
C GLU A 204 -8.45 -11.07 6.55
N GLU A 205 -7.48 -11.97 6.45
CA GLU A 205 -6.33 -11.79 5.56
C GLU A 205 -6.80 -11.93 4.11
N ARG A 206 -6.56 -10.90 3.31
CA ARG A 206 -6.95 -10.86 1.90
C ARG A 206 -5.79 -11.10 0.97
N LEU A 207 -4.59 -10.68 1.37
CA LEU A 207 -3.44 -10.66 0.50
C LEU A 207 -2.14 -10.71 1.32
N ILE A 208 -1.16 -11.45 0.80
CA ILE A 208 0.21 -11.45 1.30
C ILE A 208 1.12 -10.92 0.19
N TYR A 209 1.96 -9.95 0.53
CA TYR A 209 2.98 -9.40 -0.35
C TYR A 209 4.36 -9.50 0.31
N ASP A 210 5.30 -10.13 -0.38
CA ASP A 210 6.69 -10.25 0.04
C ASP A 210 7.52 -9.24 -0.76
N LYS A 211 8.36 -8.47 -0.05
CA LYS A 211 9.21 -7.41 -0.63
C LYS A 211 10.09 -7.98 -1.73
N ILE A 212 10.17 -7.28 -2.86
CA ILE A 212 10.94 -7.73 -4.03
C ILE A 212 12.40 -7.27 -3.93
N ALA A 213 12.64 -6.01 -3.57
CA ALA A 213 13.96 -5.40 -3.56
C ALA A 213 14.57 -5.38 -2.15
N PRO A 214 15.59 -6.20 -1.84
CA PRO A 214 16.28 -6.15 -0.55
C PRO A 214 16.97 -4.80 -0.35
N TYR A 215 16.88 -4.25 0.85
CA TYR A 215 17.60 -3.05 1.23
C TYR A 215 19.09 -3.33 1.46
N ALA A 216 19.94 -2.33 1.31
CA ALA A 216 21.34 -2.41 1.71
C ALA A 216 21.81 -1.04 2.20
N ASP A 217 22.59 -1.04 3.29
CA ASP A 217 23.28 0.14 3.78
C ASP A 217 24.64 -0.21 4.38
N ASP A 218 25.47 0.81 4.56
CA ASP A 218 26.85 0.66 5.01
C ASP A 218 26.96 0.14 6.46
N ASP A 219 25.98 0.41 7.32
CA ASP A 219 26.01 0.03 8.73
C ASP A 219 25.52 -1.41 8.94
N TRP A 220 24.36 -1.77 8.37
CA TRP A 220 23.75 -3.08 8.58
C TRP A 220 24.11 -4.12 7.51
N GLY A 221 24.68 -3.70 6.39
CA GLY A 221 24.92 -4.56 5.23
C GLY A 221 23.64 -4.78 4.42
N ALA A 222 23.58 -5.89 3.69
CA ALA A 222 22.41 -6.23 2.88
C ALA A 222 21.30 -6.87 3.73
N GLU A 223 20.04 -6.57 3.42
CA GLU A 223 18.89 -7.22 4.02
C GLU A 223 18.87 -8.70 3.63
N ASN A 224 18.90 -9.59 4.63
CA ASN A 224 18.93 -11.02 4.43
C ASN A 224 17.50 -11.55 4.22
N ILE A 225 16.94 -11.24 3.05
CA ILE A 225 15.63 -11.73 2.62
C ILE A 225 15.70 -12.40 1.25
N THR A 226 14.77 -13.33 1.03
CA THR A 226 14.42 -13.82 -0.29
C THR A 226 13.48 -12.82 -0.93
N ALA A 227 13.78 -12.44 -2.17
CA ALA A 227 12.92 -11.54 -2.94
C ALA A 227 11.55 -12.17 -3.21
N GLY A 228 10.49 -11.37 -3.08
CA GLY A 228 9.16 -11.71 -3.56
C GLY A 228 9.12 -11.90 -5.08
N ASP A 229 8.12 -12.62 -5.55
CA ASP A 229 8.02 -13.08 -6.94
C ASP A 229 6.83 -12.49 -7.70
N ARG A 230 6.05 -11.58 -7.09
CA ARG A 230 4.79 -11.09 -7.66
C ARG A 230 4.45 -9.68 -7.21
N ILE A 231 3.63 -9.00 -8.02
CA ILE A 231 3.02 -7.71 -7.69
C ILE A 231 1.61 -7.97 -7.20
N CYS A 232 1.21 -7.36 -6.09
CA CYS A 232 -0.12 -7.55 -5.54
C CYS A 232 -1.01 -6.31 -5.72
N VAL A 233 -2.25 -6.52 -6.18
CA VAL A 233 -3.24 -5.47 -6.39
C VAL A 233 -4.57 -5.86 -5.75
N LEU A 234 -5.14 -4.94 -4.98
CA LEU A 234 -6.50 -5.07 -4.44
C LEU A 234 -7.47 -4.30 -5.33
N ALA A 235 -8.51 -4.97 -5.79
CA ALA A 235 -9.65 -4.33 -6.44
C ALA A 235 -10.74 -4.05 -5.41
N THR A 236 -10.96 -2.78 -5.09
CA THR A 236 -12.08 -2.34 -4.23
C THR A 236 -13.22 -1.77 -5.07
N GLU A 237 -14.34 -1.42 -4.45
CA GLU A 237 -15.46 -0.80 -5.18
C GLU A 237 -15.05 0.54 -5.80
N GLY A 238 -14.19 1.29 -5.10
CA GLY A 238 -13.79 2.64 -5.47
C GLY A 238 -12.47 2.76 -6.21
N ALA A 239 -11.55 1.81 -6.06
CA ALA A 239 -10.17 1.97 -6.51
C ALA A 239 -9.43 0.66 -6.77
N LEU A 240 -8.41 0.72 -7.63
CA LEU A 240 -7.33 -0.27 -7.65
C LEU A 240 -6.20 0.19 -6.76
N ILE A 241 -5.78 -0.68 -5.84
CA ILE A 241 -4.74 -0.38 -4.85
C ILE A 241 -3.55 -1.31 -5.09
N GLY A 242 -2.38 -0.74 -5.37
CA GLY A 242 -1.12 -1.48 -5.35
C GLY A 242 -0.47 -1.41 -3.97
N VAL A 243 0.23 -2.47 -3.58
CA VAL A 243 1.03 -2.52 -2.35
C VAL A 243 2.49 -2.75 -2.73
N ALA A 244 3.38 -1.97 -2.13
CA ALA A 244 4.82 -2.10 -2.30
C ALA A 244 5.50 -1.85 -0.94
N ILE A 245 6.70 -2.38 -0.71
CA ILE A 245 7.42 -2.17 0.55
C ILE A 245 8.70 -1.38 0.29
N CYS A 246 8.77 -0.18 0.85
CA CYS A 246 9.96 0.66 0.87
C CYS A 246 10.66 0.72 -0.50
N LEU A 247 11.83 0.09 -0.63
CA LEU A 247 12.67 0.10 -1.81
C LEU A 247 11.94 -0.36 -3.09
N ASP A 248 10.93 -1.21 -2.95
CA ASP A 248 10.03 -1.58 -4.05
C ASP A 248 9.38 -0.37 -4.75
N PHE A 249 9.17 0.73 -4.02
CA PHE A 249 8.59 1.97 -4.53
C PHE A 249 9.54 3.16 -4.33
N CYS A 250 10.82 2.97 -4.60
CA CYS A 250 11.84 4.00 -4.47
C CYS A 250 12.66 4.10 -5.76
N ASP A 251 13.13 5.30 -6.11
CA ASP A 251 13.84 5.54 -7.38
C ASP A 251 15.30 5.04 -7.39
N VAL A 252 15.76 4.53 -6.25
CA VAL A 252 17.14 4.06 -6.03
C VAL A 252 17.42 2.76 -6.79
N CYS A 253 16.40 1.96 -7.11
CA CYS A 253 16.55 0.77 -7.93
C CYS A 253 15.38 0.60 -8.92
N ALA A 254 15.64 -0.11 -10.01
CA ALA A 254 14.59 -0.45 -10.97
C ALA A 254 13.69 -1.56 -10.38
N THR A 255 12.42 -1.21 -10.15
CA THR A 255 11.39 -2.14 -9.68
C THR A 255 10.19 -2.04 -10.62
N PRO A 256 9.31 -3.07 -10.68
CA PRO A 256 8.19 -3.05 -11.61
C PRO A 256 7.09 -2.04 -11.25
N PHE A 257 7.13 -1.42 -10.07
CA PHE A 257 6.05 -0.58 -9.58
C PHE A 257 5.93 0.77 -10.28
N ASN A 258 6.99 1.25 -10.96
CA ASN A 258 6.93 2.45 -11.78
C ASN A 258 6.10 2.27 -13.08
N GLU A 259 5.70 1.04 -13.39
CA GLU A 259 4.87 0.65 -14.53
C GLU A 259 3.44 0.22 -14.15
N LEU A 260 3.12 0.21 -12.85
CA LEU A 260 1.84 -0.28 -12.35
C LEU A 260 0.73 0.81 -12.43
N ASP A 261 -0.25 0.63 -13.33
CA ASP A 261 -1.39 1.57 -13.54
C ASP A 261 -2.55 1.34 -12.55
N VAL A 262 -2.30 1.57 -11.26
CA VAL A 262 -3.32 1.54 -10.19
C VAL A 262 -3.84 2.94 -9.85
N ASP A 263 -4.88 3.05 -9.03
CA ASP A 263 -5.38 4.34 -8.55
C ASP A 263 -4.52 4.87 -7.39
N VAL A 264 -4.17 3.99 -6.44
CA VAL A 264 -3.36 4.33 -5.27
C VAL A 264 -2.27 3.30 -5.02
N MET A 265 -1.08 3.75 -4.64
CA MET A 265 -0.02 2.92 -4.06
C MET A 265 0.03 3.09 -2.54
N LEU A 266 0.00 2.00 -1.78
CA LEU A 266 0.20 1.99 -0.34
C LEU A 266 1.58 1.42 -0.03
N VAL A 267 2.38 2.17 0.71
CA VAL A 267 3.79 1.85 0.91
C VAL A 267 4.18 1.99 2.38
N PRO A 268 4.20 0.87 3.13
CA PRO A 268 5.00 0.77 4.35
C PRO A 268 6.46 1.01 4.01
N SER A 269 7.12 1.91 4.74
CA SER A 269 8.51 2.26 4.48
C SER A 269 9.32 2.42 5.77
N MET A 270 10.62 2.20 5.68
CA MET A 270 11.58 2.56 6.71
C MET A 270 12.81 3.19 6.07
N GLY A 271 13.26 4.31 6.63
CA GLY A 271 14.39 5.04 6.05
C GLY A 271 14.53 6.46 6.56
N ASN A 272 15.36 7.24 5.86
CA ASN A 272 15.64 8.63 6.19
C ASN A 272 15.02 9.58 5.15
N ASP A 273 15.40 10.86 5.16
CA ASP A 273 14.89 11.85 4.20
C ASP A 273 15.21 11.51 2.74
N ARG A 274 16.36 10.89 2.48
CA ARG A 274 16.73 10.45 1.14
C ARG A 274 15.80 9.33 0.66
N THR A 275 15.43 8.41 1.54
CA THR A 275 14.44 7.37 1.24
C THR A 275 13.10 7.99 0.86
N MET A 276 12.62 8.96 1.63
CA MET A 276 11.36 9.66 1.31
C MET A 276 11.46 10.43 -0.01
N GLN A 277 12.58 11.09 -0.29
CA GLN A 277 12.79 11.76 -1.59
C GLN A 277 12.68 10.77 -2.76
N GLY A 278 13.25 9.57 -2.62
CA GLY A 278 13.13 8.54 -3.67
C GLY A 278 11.70 8.03 -3.86
N HIS A 279 10.93 7.93 -2.77
CA HIS A 279 9.48 7.69 -2.86
C HIS A 279 8.73 8.83 -3.56
N GLN A 280 9.07 10.08 -3.27
CA GLN A 280 8.46 11.24 -3.92
C GLN A 280 8.74 11.28 -5.42
N ILE A 281 9.97 10.92 -5.84
CA ILE A 281 10.35 10.84 -7.26
C ILE A 281 9.53 9.75 -7.96
N THR A 282 9.46 8.55 -7.40
CA THR A 282 8.67 7.45 -7.95
C THR A 282 7.17 7.80 -7.99
N ALA A 283 6.65 8.39 -6.91
CA ALA A 283 5.28 8.89 -6.83
C ALA A 283 4.98 9.91 -7.93
N ALA A 284 5.86 10.89 -8.16
CA ALA A 284 5.70 11.88 -9.22
C ALA A 284 5.71 11.25 -10.62
N GLN A 285 6.56 10.25 -10.86
CA GLN A 285 6.61 9.54 -12.13
C GLN A 285 5.30 8.78 -12.42
N VAL A 286 4.82 7.98 -11.47
CA VAL A 286 3.55 7.25 -11.64
C VAL A 286 2.35 8.21 -11.65
N GLU A 287 2.47 9.38 -11.04
CA GLU A 287 1.48 10.45 -11.12
C GLU A 287 1.37 11.04 -12.53
N VAL A 288 2.50 11.37 -13.14
CA VAL A 288 2.46 11.95 -14.48
C VAL A 288 2.02 10.90 -15.50
N ARG A 289 2.57 9.68 -15.39
CA ARG A 289 2.35 8.60 -16.36
C ARG A 289 0.95 8.03 -16.28
N PHE A 290 0.54 7.68 -15.07
CA PHE A 290 -0.75 7.09 -14.80
C PHE A 290 -1.61 8.08 -14.03
N GLY A 291 -1.10 8.87 -13.12
CA GLY A 291 -1.90 9.67 -12.17
C GLY A 291 -2.49 8.77 -11.11
N THR A 292 -1.66 7.80 -10.74
CA THR A 292 -1.65 7.07 -9.47
C THR A 292 -1.24 8.04 -8.38
N ARG A 293 -1.92 7.97 -7.23
CA ARG A 293 -1.54 8.70 -6.01
C ARG A 293 -0.78 7.75 -5.11
N SER A 294 0.14 8.24 -4.30
CA SER A 294 0.92 7.38 -3.39
C SER A 294 0.71 7.80 -1.95
N PHE A 295 0.57 6.81 -1.07
CA PHE A 295 0.50 6.99 0.37
C PHE A 295 1.65 6.20 1.00
N VAL A 296 2.64 6.91 1.53
CA VAL A 296 3.86 6.32 2.08
C VAL A 296 3.93 6.63 3.57
N VAL A 297 4.09 5.60 4.39
CA VAL A 297 4.21 5.73 5.85
C VAL A 297 5.61 5.25 6.24
N GLN A 298 6.50 6.20 6.56
CA GLN A 298 7.90 5.92 6.81
C GLN A 298 8.31 6.13 8.27
N HIS A 299 8.92 5.11 8.86
CA HIS A 299 9.62 5.20 10.15
C HIS A 299 11.14 5.36 9.94
N PRO A 300 11.89 6.04 10.83
CA PRO A 300 13.36 6.02 10.77
C PRO A 300 13.94 4.65 11.13
N THR A 301 15.05 4.28 10.48
CA THR A 301 15.76 2.98 10.65
C THR A 301 16.60 2.93 11.93
N HIS A 302 17.39 3.98 12.24
CA HIS A 302 18.40 3.93 13.33
C HIS A 302 18.44 5.14 14.26
N THR A 303 18.11 6.33 13.77
CA THR A 303 18.23 7.57 14.55
C THR A 303 16.90 8.29 14.57
N ALA A 304 16.48 8.70 15.76
CA ALA A 304 15.48 9.75 15.88
C ALA A 304 15.90 10.92 15.01
N PHE A 305 14.96 11.47 14.26
CA PHE A 305 15.24 12.65 13.47
C PHE A 305 15.65 13.80 14.38
N LYS A 306 16.59 14.63 13.94
CA LYS A 306 17.11 15.77 14.72
C LYS A 306 16.03 16.79 15.08
N ASP A 307 14.90 16.81 14.36
CA ASP A 307 13.75 17.70 14.58
C ASP A 307 12.61 17.04 15.38
N GLU A 308 12.89 15.91 16.04
CA GLU A 308 11.99 15.17 16.93
C GLU A 308 10.75 14.56 16.26
N ARG A 309 10.68 14.55 14.92
CA ARG A 309 9.60 13.81 14.26
C ARG A 309 9.77 12.31 14.49
N LEU A 310 8.65 11.60 14.61
CA LEU A 310 8.58 10.15 14.76
C LEU A 310 8.75 9.43 13.41
N GLY A 311 8.38 10.09 12.31
CA GLY A 311 8.33 9.52 10.98
C GLY A 311 7.97 10.57 9.95
N THR A 312 7.87 10.16 8.69
CA THR A 312 7.55 11.02 7.56
C THR A 312 6.45 10.37 6.74
N ILE A 313 5.41 11.14 6.39
CA ILE A 313 4.25 10.61 5.66
C ILE A 313 4.12 11.36 4.34
N LEU A 314 4.11 10.64 3.22
CA LEU A 314 3.70 11.19 1.93
C LEU A 314 2.20 10.95 1.77
N PRO A 315 1.35 11.98 1.87
CA PRO A 315 -0.07 11.83 1.59
C PRO A 315 -0.33 11.76 0.07
N LEU A 316 -1.59 11.57 -0.31
CA LEU A 316 -2.07 11.42 -1.69
C LEU A 316 -1.96 12.72 -2.51
N LEU A 317 -0.76 13.27 -2.67
CA LEU A 317 -0.49 14.54 -3.34
C LEU A 317 -0.60 14.44 -4.87
N LYS A 318 -0.96 15.55 -5.50
CA LYS A 318 -0.86 15.72 -6.96
C LYS A 318 0.55 15.97 -7.43
N GLU A 319 1.31 16.69 -6.62
CA GLU A 319 2.70 17.05 -6.90
C GLU A 319 3.54 16.55 -5.72
N PRO A 320 3.89 15.24 -5.68
CA PRO A 320 4.59 14.66 -4.53
C PRO A 320 5.90 15.37 -4.18
N SER A 321 6.59 15.93 -5.18
CA SER A 321 7.86 16.65 -5.03
C SER A 321 7.72 18.12 -4.64
N SER A 322 6.50 18.67 -4.47
CA SER A 322 6.31 20.08 -4.10
C SER A 322 6.47 20.37 -2.59
N VAL A 323 6.57 19.32 -1.77
CA VAL A 323 6.70 19.40 -0.32
C VAL A 323 8.03 18.75 0.09
N SER A 324 8.78 19.36 0.99
CA SER A 324 10.02 18.75 1.48
C SER A 324 9.76 17.59 2.46
N ALA A 325 10.67 16.63 2.55
CA ALA A 325 10.56 15.53 3.52
C ALA A 325 10.41 16.02 4.98
N ARG A 326 11.01 17.17 5.31
CA ARG A 326 10.87 17.80 6.63
C ARG A 326 9.43 18.26 6.92
N GLU A 327 8.76 18.87 5.94
CA GLU A 327 7.36 19.30 6.06
C GLU A 327 6.40 18.11 6.13
N LEU A 328 6.77 16.97 5.57
CA LEU A 328 6.04 15.70 5.69
C LEU A 328 6.22 15.03 7.07
N GLY A 329 7.13 15.56 7.91
CA GLY A 329 7.46 15.02 9.22
C GLY A 329 6.30 15.07 10.23
N GLN A 330 6.09 13.98 10.96
CA GLN A 330 5.02 13.85 11.96
C GLN A 330 5.58 13.73 13.36
N LYS A 331 4.97 14.43 14.33
CA LYS A 331 5.31 14.33 15.76
C LYS A 331 4.32 13.48 16.56
N THR A 332 3.29 12.95 15.92
CA THR A 332 2.21 12.16 16.52
C THR A 332 2.26 10.71 16.03
N VAL A 333 1.71 9.80 16.83
CA VAL A 333 1.61 8.37 16.49
C VAL A 333 0.49 8.07 15.48
N TRP A 334 -0.35 9.06 15.21
CA TRP A 334 -1.49 8.97 14.31
C TRP A 334 -1.66 10.29 13.56
N THR A 335 -1.91 10.18 12.26
CA THR A 335 -2.41 11.27 11.42
C THR A 335 -3.31 10.71 10.34
N ALA A 336 -4.46 11.35 10.09
CA ALA A 336 -5.33 10.98 8.98
C ALA A 336 -5.24 12.01 7.84
N TYR A 337 -5.36 11.52 6.62
CA TYR A 337 -5.26 12.32 5.39
C TYR A 337 -6.47 12.10 4.51
N LYS A 338 -6.97 13.14 3.85
CA LYS A 338 -8.09 12.98 2.92
C LYS A 338 -7.68 12.14 1.70
N TRP A 339 -8.61 11.33 1.22
CA TRP A 339 -8.51 10.57 -0.02
C TRP A 339 -8.61 11.45 -1.27
N GLY A 340 -9.48 12.46 -1.20
CA GLY A 340 -9.74 13.43 -2.28
C GLY A 340 -8.87 14.69 -2.22
N PRO A 341 -8.85 15.47 -3.32
CA PRO A 341 -8.14 16.75 -3.40
C PRO A 341 -8.67 17.82 -2.43
#